data_AF-A0A7S2NT38-F1
#
_entry.id   AF-A0A7S2NT38-F1
#
_cell.length_a   1.000
_cell.length_b   1.000
_cell.length_c   1.000
_cell.angle_alpha   90.00
_cell.angle_beta   90.00
_cell.angle_gamma   90.00
#
_symmetry.space_group_name_H-M   'P 1'
#
loop_
_entity.id
_entity.type
_entity.pdbx_description
1 polymer ?
#
loop_
_entity_poly.entity_id
_entity_poly.type
_entity_poly.pdbx_seq_one_letter_code
_entity_poly.pdbx_strand_id
1 'polypeptide(L)'
;DKPAFASAQSVRVALVGGGYSAATSLLGLLQLAQENRSLHLSIDWLLRRRPGTAPYDRMASDPLPSRGALVDAANSVAEGSAPLPPNLTVTVHRGVAIDALALDDNGAGNREQRASIAGGAPRVSIKGEQVGGSGEVENLEISCDVLVSHAGFRPEMGLTREL
;
A
#
# COMPACT_ATOMS: atom_id res chain seq x y z
N ASP A 1 -21.78 20.77 -27.99
CA ASP A 1 -21.40 19.44 -27.49
C ASP A 1 -20.25 19.51 -26.51
N LYS A 2 -20.56 19.26 -25.23
CA LYS A 2 -19.61 19.17 -24.12
C LYS A 2 -19.23 17.69 -24.02
N PRO A 3 -17.95 17.27 -24.11
CA PRO A 3 -17.63 15.85 -24.03
C PRO A 3 -18.07 15.30 -22.67
N ALA A 4 -18.79 14.18 -22.75
CA ALA A 4 -19.33 13.43 -21.65
C ALA A 4 -18.20 12.76 -20.83
N PHE A 5 -18.28 12.90 -19.50
CA PHE A 5 -17.68 12.09 -18.44
C PHE A 5 -16.32 11.42 -18.73
N ALA A 6 -15.23 12.05 -18.25
CA ALA A 6 -14.11 11.25 -17.78
C ALA A 6 -14.61 10.45 -16.57
N SER A 7 -14.79 9.14 -16.73
CA SER A 7 -15.10 8.26 -15.61
C SER A 7 -14.05 8.48 -14.52
N ALA A 8 -14.51 8.58 -13.26
CA ALA A 8 -13.58 8.66 -12.15
C ALA A 8 -12.65 7.44 -12.21
N GLN A 9 -11.35 7.67 -12.31
CA GLN A 9 -10.38 6.59 -12.42
C GLN A 9 -10.19 5.99 -11.03
N SER A 10 -10.54 4.72 -10.84
CA SER A 10 -10.23 3.99 -9.61
C SER A 10 -8.90 3.25 -9.76
N VAL A 11 -8.06 3.32 -8.74
CA VAL A 11 -6.77 2.61 -8.67
C VAL A 11 -6.63 1.96 -7.29
N ARG A 12 -6.27 0.68 -7.27
CA ARG A 12 -5.96 -0.09 -6.06
C ARG A 12 -4.46 -0.27 -5.92
N VAL A 13 -3.91 0.13 -4.77
CA VAL A 13 -2.49 0.02 -4.47
C VAL A 13 -2.29 -0.89 -3.28
N ALA A 14 -1.48 -1.93 -3.43
CA ALA A 14 -0.95 -2.65 -2.29
C ALA A 14 0.40 -2.01 -1.90
N LEU A 15 0.48 -1.49 -0.67
CA LEU A 15 1.72 -0.94 -0.11
C LEU A 15 2.28 -1.93 0.90
N VAL A 16 3.47 -2.48 0.67
CA VAL A 16 4.10 -3.46 1.57
C VAL A 16 5.24 -2.82 2.34
N GLY A 17 5.20 -2.92 3.67
CA GLY A 17 6.30 -2.53 4.55
C GLY A 17 5.96 -1.39 5.51
N GLY A 18 6.73 -1.30 6.59
CA GLY A 18 6.61 -0.30 7.66
C GLY A 18 7.94 0.38 7.97
N GLY A 19 8.74 0.67 6.93
CA GLY A 19 9.99 1.44 7.01
C GLY A 19 9.85 2.84 6.40
N TYR A 20 10.81 3.74 6.62
CA TYR A 20 10.68 5.16 6.20
C TYR A 20 10.33 5.36 4.71
N SER A 21 10.80 4.46 3.83
CA SER A 21 10.43 4.48 2.42
C SER A 21 8.93 4.24 2.20
N ALA A 22 8.32 3.32 2.97
CA ALA A 22 6.88 3.08 2.93
C ALA A 22 6.08 4.28 3.44
N ALA A 23 6.53 4.93 4.52
CA ALA A 23 5.90 6.16 5.04
C ALA A 23 5.92 7.26 3.97
N THR A 24 7.06 7.41 3.31
CA THR A 24 7.25 8.42 2.24
C THR A 24 6.30 8.15 1.08
N SER A 25 6.22 6.91 0.60
CA SER A 25 5.28 6.54 -0.46
C SER A 25 3.83 6.72 -0.05
N LEU A 26 3.45 6.36 1.18
CA LEU A 26 2.11 6.58 1.71
C LEU A 26 1.72 8.06 1.65
N LEU A 27 2.56 8.95 2.20
CA LEU A 27 2.27 10.39 2.17
C LEU A 27 2.21 10.95 0.74
N GLY A 28 3.07 10.46 -0.16
CA GLY A 28 3.00 10.81 -1.57
C GLY A 28 1.67 10.40 -2.23
N LEU A 29 1.14 9.21 -1.88
CA LEU A 29 -0.17 8.74 -2.36
C LEU A 29 -1.33 9.57 -1.78
N LEU A 30 -1.24 9.97 -0.52
CA LEU A 30 -2.22 10.87 0.11
C LEU A 30 -2.24 12.23 -0.60
N GLN A 31 -1.06 12.79 -0.86
CA GLN A 31 -0.91 14.04 -1.60
C GLN A 31 -1.47 13.91 -3.03
N LEU A 32 -1.16 12.81 -3.73
CA LEU A 32 -1.66 12.55 -5.07
C LEU A 32 -3.20 12.54 -5.10
N ALA A 33 -3.85 11.88 -4.14
CA ALA A 33 -5.31 11.87 -4.03
C ALA A 33 -5.87 13.27 -3.73
N GLN A 34 -5.19 14.06 -2.89
CA GLN A 34 -5.60 15.43 -2.57
C GLN A 34 -5.55 16.36 -3.80
N GLU A 35 -4.51 16.23 -4.61
CA GLU A 35 -4.29 17.03 -5.82
C GLU A 35 -5.18 16.60 -7.00
N ASN A 36 -5.57 15.31 -7.05
CA ASN A 36 -6.32 14.73 -8.17
C ASN A 36 -7.70 14.24 -7.74
N ARG A 37 -8.68 15.15 -7.68
CA ARG A 37 -10.05 14.85 -7.20
C ARG A 37 -10.84 13.87 -8.08
N SER A 38 -10.45 13.67 -9.34
CA SER A 38 -11.06 12.69 -10.24
C SER A 38 -10.51 11.25 -10.05
N LEU A 39 -9.39 11.11 -9.34
CA LEU A 39 -8.78 9.82 -9.02
C LEU A 39 -9.36 9.30 -7.70
N HIS A 40 -9.88 8.07 -7.70
CA HIS A 40 -10.23 7.35 -6.49
C HIS A 40 -9.14 6.34 -6.18
N LEU A 41 -8.52 6.48 -5.02
CA LEU A 41 -7.39 5.65 -4.61
C LEU A 41 -7.82 4.76 -3.44
N SER A 42 -7.56 3.46 -3.54
CA SER A 42 -7.70 2.52 -2.43
C SER A 42 -6.34 1.90 -2.13
N ILE A 43 -5.89 2.03 -0.89
CA ILE A 43 -4.58 1.53 -0.45
C ILE A 43 -4.80 0.39 0.54
N ASP A 44 -4.32 -0.80 0.20
CA ASP A 44 -4.14 -1.90 1.13
C ASP A 44 -2.70 -1.85 1.66
N TRP A 45 -2.51 -1.38 2.89
CA TRP A 45 -1.19 -1.24 3.50
C TRP A 45 -0.87 -2.45 4.38
N LEU A 46 0.07 -3.28 3.90
CA LEU A 46 0.43 -4.58 4.47
C LEU A 46 1.67 -4.46 5.37
N LEU A 47 1.47 -4.73 6.65
CA LEU A 47 2.48 -4.62 7.70
C LEU A 47 2.72 -5.98 8.36
N ARG A 48 4.00 -6.38 8.45
CA ARG A 48 4.42 -7.56 9.23
C ARG A 48 4.22 -7.39 10.74
N ARG A 49 4.22 -6.14 11.23
CA ARG A 49 4.04 -5.83 12.65
C ARG A 49 2.66 -6.23 13.12
N ARG A 50 2.57 -6.84 14.31
CA ARG A 50 1.32 -7.31 14.91
C ARG A 50 0.39 -6.15 15.30
N PRO A 51 -0.92 -6.41 15.46
CA PRO A 51 -1.86 -5.47 16.05
C PRO A 51 -1.36 -4.90 17.39
N GLY A 52 -1.74 -3.66 17.71
CA GLY A 52 -1.35 -2.99 18.95
C GLY A 52 0.03 -2.32 18.93
N THR A 53 0.78 -2.44 17.83
CA THR A 53 2.06 -1.74 17.66
C THR A 53 1.96 -0.68 16.57
N ALA A 54 2.56 0.48 16.77
CA ALA A 54 2.68 1.48 15.71
C ALA A 54 3.50 0.90 14.53
N PRO A 55 3.14 1.20 13.27
CA PRO A 55 3.95 0.79 12.12
C PRO A 55 5.41 1.25 12.25
N TYR A 56 5.61 2.44 12.83
CA TYR A 56 6.90 3.07 13.02
C TYR A 56 7.18 3.33 14.50
N ASP A 57 8.36 2.92 14.95
CA ASP A 57 8.86 3.34 16.26
C ASP A 57 9.38 4.76 16.18
N ARG A 58 9.09 5.55 17.22
CA ARG A 58 9.72 6.85 17.39
C ARG A 58 11.16 6.66 17.88
N MET A 59 12.08 7.39 17.28
CA MET A 59 13.43 7.49 17.79
C MET A 59 13.52 8.73 18.69
N ALA A 60 13.66 8.51 20.01
CA ALA A 60 13.57 9.58 21.02
C ALA A 60 14.62 10.70 20.88
N SER A 61 15.74 10.43 20.22
CA SER A 61 16.82 11.42 19.98
C SER A 61 17.15 11.53 18.49
N ASP A 62 16.10 11.55 17.66
CA ASP A 62 16.24 11.70 16.23
C ASP A 62 16.83 13.08 15.86
N PRO A 63 18.02 13.15 15.22
CA PRO A 63 18.61 14.43 14.82
C PRO A 63 17.88 15.11 13.65
N LEU A 64 16.92 14.44 13.01
CA LEU A 64 16.19 14.94 11.84
C LEU A 64 14.70 15.15 12.17
N PRO A 65 14.26 16.38 12.48
CA PRO A 65 12.86 16.67 12.81
C PRO A 65 11.86 16.25 11.73
N SER A 66 12.25 16.34 10.45
CA SER A 66 11.42 15.90 9.31
C SER A 66 11.10 14.41 9.35
N ARG A 67 12.00 13.60 9.93
CA ARG A 67 11.80 12.15 10.10
C ARG A 67 10.78 11.85 11.19
N GLY A 68 10.76 12.65 12.26
CA GLY A 68 9.71 12.60 13.28
C GLY A 68 8.34 12.92 12.69
N ALA A 69 8.23 14.03 11.94
CA ALA A 69 6.97 14.44 11.30
C ALA A 69 6.43 13.38 10.32
N LEU A 70 7.31 12.76 9.53
CA LEU A 70 6.96 11.66 8.62
C LEU A 70 6.37 10.46 9.37
N VAL A 71 7.01 10.06 10.47
CA VAL A 71 6.56 8.93 11.31
C VAL A 71 5.24 9.22 11.98
N ASP A 72 5.08 10.42 12.54
CA ASP A 72 3.84 10.82 13.20
C ASP A 72 2.68 10.82 12.22
N ALA A 73 2.85 11.39 11.02
CA ALA A 73 1.82 11.39 9.99
C ALA A 73 1.42 9.96 9.56
N ALA A 74 2.39 9.09 9.32
CA ALA A 74 2.11 7.72 8.89
C ALA A 74 1.48 6.87 10.02
N ASN A 75 1.88 7.07 11.27
CA ASN A 75 1.25 6.43 12.42
C ASN A 75 -0.20 6.91 12.60
N SER A 76 -0.46 8.21 12.45
CA SER A 76 -1.83 8.75 12.51
C SER A 76 -2.74 8.15 11.44
N VAL A 77 -2.24 7.92 10.21
CA VAL A 77 -2.99 7.19 9.17
C VAL A 77 -3.28 5.76 9.63
N ALA A 78 -2.28 5.07 10.19
CA ALA A 78 -2.44 3.68 10.61
C ALA A 78 -3.29 3.45 11.85
N GLU A 79 -3.52 4.51 12.63
CA GLU A 79 -4.40 4.53 13.81
C GLU A 79 -5.80 5.07 13.45
N GLY A 80 -6.01 5.52 12.21
CA GLY A 80 -7.28 6.11 11.76
C GLY A 80 -7.55 7.50 12.35
N SER A 81 -6.53 8.17 12.90
CA SER A 81 -6.64 9.51 13.47
C SER A 81 -6.31 10.63 12.48
N ALA A 82 -5.65 10.30 11.35
CA ALA A 82 -5.38 11.26 10.29
C ALA A 82 -6.63 11.53 9.42
N PRO A 83 -6.90 12.81 9.05
CA PRO A 83 -7.91 13.10 8.04
C PRO A 83 -7.44 12.60 6.67
N LEU A 84 -8.28 11.84 5.99
CA LEU A 84 -8.02 11.37 4.63
C LEU A 84 -8.83 12.19 3.61
N PRO A 85 -8.30 12.43 2.39
CA PRO A 85 -9.09 12.95 1.28
C PRO A 85 -10.34 12.08 1.03
N PRO A 86 -11.48 12.66 0.64
CA PRO A 86 -12.74 11.92 0.44
C PRO A 86 -12.69 10.88 -0.69
N ASN A 87 -11.71 11.01 -1.58
CA ASN A 87 -11.44 10.11 -2.71
C ASN A 87 -10.32 9.09 -2.39
N LEU A 88 -9.95 8.93 -1.13
CA LEU A 88 -8.92 8.00 -0.67
C LEU A 88 -9.47 7.08 0.42
N THR A 89 -9.19 5.78 0.29
CA THR A 89 -9.35 4.82 1.38
C THR A 89 -8.00 4.17 1.70
N VAL A 90 -7.72 3.96 2.99
CA VAL A 90 -6.54 3.23 3.45
C VAL A 90 -7.00 2.13 4.40
N THR A 91 -6.78 0.88 4.02
CA THR A 91 -7.00 -0.31 4.84
C THR A 91 -5.64 -0.78 5.35
N VAL A 92 -5.45 -0.84 6.66
CA VAL A 92 -4.17 -1.27 7.24
C VAL A 92 -4.28 -2.71 7.73
N HIS A 93 -3.54 -3.60 7.07
CA HIS A 93 -3.46 -5.01 7.41
C HIS A 93 -2.20 -5.24 8.24
N ARG A 94 -2.36 -5.83 9.43
CA ARG A 94 -1.28 -6.02 10.41
C ARG A 94 -1.04 -7.49 10.67
N GLY A 95 0.20 -7.84 11.01
CA GLY A 95 0.60 -9.23 11.19
C GLY A 95 0.59 -10.02 9.89
N VAL A 96 0.82 -9.35 8.75
CA VAL A 96 0.75 -9.98 7.42
C VAL A 96 2.05 -10.67 7.06
N ALA A 97 1.96 -11.94 6.68
CA ALA A 97 2.98 -12.66 5.91
C ALA A 97 2.45 -12.88 4.49
N ILE A 98 3.23 -12.52 3.48
CA ILE A 98 2.86 -12.74 2.07
C ILE A 98 3.56 -14.00 1.60
N ASP A 99 2.79 -14.96 1.11
CA ASP A 99 3.27 -16.27 0.69
C ASP A 99 3.40 -16.35 -0.83
N ALA A 100 2.52 -15.67 -1.57
CA ALA A 100 2.52 -15.71 -3.01
C ALA A 100 2.08 -14.38 -3.64
N LEU A 101 2.68 -14.09 -4.79
CA LEU A 101 2.29 -13.04 -5.72
C LEU A 101 2.05 -13.69 -7.08
N ALA A 102 0.91 -13.37 -7.70
CA ALA A 102 0.60 -13.80 -9.04
C ALA A 102 0.15 -12.60 -9.87
N LEU A 103 0.50 -12.61 -11.15
CA LEU A 103 -0.23 -11.80 -12.12
C LEU A 103 -1.52 -12.55 -12.44
N ASP A 104 -2.65 -11.86 -12.26
CA ASP A 104 -3.92 -12.33 -12.78
C ASP A 104 -3.88 -12.14 -14.30
N ASP A 105 -3.42 -13.18 -14.99
CA ASP A 105 -3.63 -13.33 -16.42
C ASP A 105 -5.13 -13.47 -16.63
N ASN A 106 -5.78 -12.41 -17.13
CA ASN A 106 -7.22 -12.37 -17.41
C ASN A 106 -7.62 -13.48 -18.43
N GLY A 107 -7.81 -14.70 -17.95
CA GLY A 107 -8.33 -15.85 -18.69
C GLY A 107 -9.82 -16.07 -18.42
N ALA A 108 -10.67 -15.58 -19.33
CA ALA A 108 -12.02 -16.12 -19.63
C ALA A 108 -13.18 -16.03 -18.60
N GLY A 109 -13.17 -15.14 -17.61
CA GLY A 109 -14.31 -14.98 -16.68
C GLY A 109 -14.83 -13.55 -16.52
N ASN A 110 -16.05 -13.28 -16.98
CA ASN A 110 -16.90 -12.10 -16.74
C ASN A 110 -16.43 -10.71 -17.22
N ARG A 111 -17.08 -10.27 -18.29
CA ARG A 111 -16.78 -9.09 -19.13
C ARG A 111 -17.25 -7.73 -18.55
N GLU A 112 -18.01 -7.72 -17.45
CA GLU A 112 -18.81 -6.55 -17.04
C GLU A 112 -18.17 -5.63 -15.98
N GLN A 113 -17.00 -5.94 -15.41
CA GLN A 113 -16.30 -5.07 -14.44
C GLN A 113 -15.11 -4.29 -15.05
N ARG A 114 -15.15 -4.01 -16.35
CA ARG A 114 -14.07 -3.33 -17.11
C ARG A 114 -14.14 -1.80 -17.08
N ALA A 115 -14.13 -1.20 -15.89
CA ALA A 115 -14.07 0.25 -15.74
C ALA A 115 -13.06 0.69 -14.68
N SER A 116 -11.83 0.19 -14.74
CA SER A 116 -10.72 0.84 -14.03
C SER A 116 -9.40 0.62 -14.76
N ILE A 117 -8.81 1.74 -15.16
CA ILE A 117 -7.59 1.93 -15.96
C ILE A 117 -7.75 1.49 -17.42
N ALA A 118 -7.61 2.47 -18.31
CA ALA A 118 -7.70 2.29 -19.75
C ALA A 118 -6.73 1.18 -20.21
N GLY A 119 -7.29 0.05 -20.65
CA GLY A 119 -6.55 -1.01 -21.33
C GLY A 119 -6.04 -2.16 -20.46
N GLY A 120 -6.95 -2.95 -19.85
CA GLY A 120 -6.73 -4.39 -19.59
C GLY A 120 -5.42 -4.81 -18.91
N ALA A 121 -4.82 -3.94 -18.09
CA ALA A 121 -3.55 -4.23 -17.43
C ALA A 121 -3.71 -5.43 -16.47
N PRO A 122 -2.69 -6.31 -16.37
CA PRO A 122 -2.72 -7.43 -15.45
C PRO A 122 -2.82 -6.90 -14.01
N ARG A 123 -3.68 -7.54 -13.20
CA ARG A 123 -3.77 -7.26 -11.77
C ARG A 123 -2.78 -8.13 -11.01
N VAL A 124 -2.38 -7.67 -9.84
CA VAL A 124 -1.55 -8.47 -8.93
C VAL A 124 -2.45 -9.06 -7.85
N SER A 125 -2.50 -10.39 -7.79
CA SER A 125 -3.08 -11.13 -6.69
C SER A 125 -2.00 -11.40 -5.63
N ILE A 126 -2.32 -11.08 -4.39
CA ILE A 126 -1.46 -11.23 -3.22
C ILE A 126 -2.15 -12.22 -2.30
N LYS A 127 -1.47 -13.31 -1.99
CA LYS A 127 -1.94 -14.32 -1.03
C LYS A 127 -1.00 -14.41 0.14
N GLY A 128 -1.56 -14.61 1.32
CA GLY A 128 -0.78 -14.71 2.54
C GLY A 128 -1.63 -15.07 3.74
N GLU A 129 -1.05 -14.81 4.89
CA GLU A 129 -1.66 -15.00 6.20
C GLU A 129 -1.67 -13.68 6.97
N GLN A 130 -2.72 -13.43 7.74
CA GLN A 130 -2.84 -12.29 8.64
C GLN A 130 -3.05 -12.76 10.07
N VAL A 131 -2.22 -12.29 10.99
CA VAL A 131 -2.41 -12.54 12.43
C VAL A 131 -3.34 -11.47 13.03
N GLY A 132 -4.53 -11.90 13.45
CA GLY A 132 -5.53 -11.09 14.13
C GLY A 132 -5.15 -10.67 15.55
N GLY A 133 -5.97 -9.81 16.17
CA GLY A 133 -5.75 -9.33 17.54
C GLY A 133 -5.83 -10.43 18.61
N SER A 134 -6.58 -11.51 18.34
CA SER A 134 -6.67 -12.73 19.16
C SER A 134 -5.46 -13.66 19.00
N GLY A 135 -4.58 -13.39 18.02
CA GLY A 135 -3.51 -14.30 17.61
C GLY A 135 -3.96 -15.39 16.63
N GLU A 136 -5.24 -15.40 16.23
CA GLU A 136 -5.74 -16.26 15.15
C GLU A 136 -5.11 -15.88 13.81
N VAL A 137 -4.86 -16.89 12.98
CA VAL A 137 -4.29 -16.74 11.65
C VAL A 137 -5.41 -16.90 10.63
N GLU A 138 -5.58 -15.90 9.78
CA GLU A 138 -6.59 -15.87 8.71
C GLU A 138 -5.92 -15.80 7.34
N ASN A 139 -6.54 -16.44 6.35
CA ASN A 139 -6.08 -16.31 4.96
C ASN A 139 -6.34 -14.88 4.46
N LEU A 140 -5.32 -14.27 3.91
CA LEU A 140 -5.37 -12.96 3.28
C LEU A 140 -5.30 -13.11 1.76
N GLU A 141 -6.28 -12.54 1.06
CA GLU A 141 -6.27 -12.44 -0.41
C GLU A 141 -6.61 -11.00 -0.83
N ILE A 142 -5.69 -10.36 -1.54
CA ILE A 142 -5.81 -8.97 -1.99
C ILE A 142 -5.52 -8.91 -3.49
N SER A 143 -6.31 -8.12 -4.22
CA SER A 143 -6.06 -7.81 -5.63
C SER A 143 -5.85 -6.31 -5.81
N CYS A 144 -4.75 -5.95 -6.46
CA CYS A 144 -4.37 -4.56 -6.69
C CYS A 144 -3.91 -4.32 -8.14
N ASP A 145 -3.96 -3.05 -8.55
CA ASP A 145 -3.46 -2.62 -9.86
C ASP A 145 -1.97 -2.28 -9.80
N VAL A 146 -1.48 -1.83 -8.63
CA VAL A 146 -0.07 -1.50 -8.39
C VAL A 146 0.39 -2.07 -7.05
N LEU A 147 1.51 -2.79 -7.06
CA LEU A 147 2.21 -3.24 -5.86
C LEU A 147 3.45 -2.36 -5.62
N VAL A 148 3.50 -1.68 -4.48
CA VAL A 148 4.65 -0.91 -4.01
C VAL A 148 5.29 -1.64 -2.84
N SER A 149 6.47 -2.22 -3.04
CA SER A 149 7.17 -3.00 -2.02
C SER A 149 8.36 -2.26 -1.43
N HIS A 150 8.34 -2.12 -0.09
CA HIS A 150 9.42 -1.58 0.73
C HIS A 150 9.85 -2.60 1.80
N ALA A 151 10.14 -3.84 1.37
CA ALA A 151 10.50 -4.95 2.24
C ALA A 151 11.95 -4.90 2.79
N GLY A 152 12.73 -3.89 2.39
CA GLY A 152 14.11 -3.66 2.81
C GLY A 152 15.05 -3.55 1.61
N PHE A 153 16.30 -3.16 1.89
CA PHE A 153 17.37 -3.07 0.92
C PHE A 153 18.46 -4.08 1.27
N ARG A 154 18.96 -4.81 0.27
CA ARG A 154 20.16 -5.65 0.42
C ARG A 154 21.27 -5.03 -0.43
N PRO A 155 22.41 -4.65 0.18
CA PRO A 155 23.56 -4.18 -0.58
C PRO A 155 23.99 -5.23 -1.60
N GLU A 156 24.28 -4.79 -2.83
CA GLU A 156 24.82 -5.64 -3.88
C GLU A 156 26.29 -5.94 -3.57
N MET A 157 26.56 -7.16 -3.10
CA MET A 157 27.91 -7.61 -2.75
C MET A 157 28.58 -8.40 -3.87
N GLY A 158 27.94 -8.54 -5.04
CA GLY A 158 28.48 -9.30 -6.18
C GLY A 158 29.89 -8.88 -6.59
N LEU A 159 30.17 -7.57 -6.57
CA LEU A 159 31.49 -7.03 -6.91
C LEU A 159 32.60 -7.40 -5.91
N THR A 160 32.24 -7.76 -4.66
CA THR A 160 33.23 -8.20 -3.66
C THR A 160 33.62 -9.68 -3.80
N ARG A 161 32.97 -10.43 -4.70
CA ARG A 161 33.34 -11.83 -5.00
C ARG A 161 34.42 -11.96 -6.08
N GLU A 162 34.75 -10.87 -6.76
CA GLU A 162 35.75 -10.83 -7.85
C GLU A 162 37.12 -10.25 -7.43
N LEU A 163 37.27 -9.85 -6.15
CA LEU A 163 38.52 -9.37 -5.54
C LEU A 163 39.12 -10.43 -4.62
#